data_AF-A0A6N2VWU6-F1
#
_entry.id   AF-A0A6N2VWU6-F1
#
_cell.length_a   1.000
_cell.length_b   1.000
_cell.length_c   1.000
_cell.angle_alpha   90.00
_cell.angle_beta   90.00
_cell.angle_gamma   90.00
#
_symmetry.space_group_name_H-M   'P 1'
#
loop_
_entity.id
_entity.type
_entity.pdbx_description
1 polymer ?
#
loop_
_entity_poly.entity_id
_entity_poly.type
_entity_poly.pdbx_seq_one_letter_code
_entity_poly.pdbx_strand_id
1 'polypeptide(L)'
;MESEKRILESYKILQSVKATAKDTGYSWNRVLKTLSSNGYILSETHSEILNKFKAGRSAGDIAKEMNLNIKTVQSYLPRIRPVYGENISENALRIKRSREKRKSHNI
;
A
#
# COMPACT_ATOMS: atom_id res chain seq x y z
N MET A 1 9.43 -8.63 0.93
CA MET A 1 9.66 -7.75 -0.24
C MET A 1 10.73 -6.72 0.11
N GLU A 2 11.55 -6.24 -0.83
CA GLU A 2 12.68 -5.34 -0.52
C GLU A 2 12.20 -4.00 0.05
N SER A 3 11.18 -3.41 -0.59
CA SER A 3 10.59 -2.16 -0.09
C SER A 3 9.95 -2.30 1.28
N GLU A 4 9.31 -3.44 1.54
CA GLU A 4 8.64 -3.73 2.80
C GLU A 4 9.64 -3.81 3.96
N LYS A 5 10.75 -4.54 3.79
CA LYS A 5 11.81 -4.62 4.82
C LYS A 5 12.34 -3.24 5.17
N ARG A 6 12.70 -2.45 4.15
CA ARG A 6 13.20 -1.08 4.33
C ARG A 6 12.21 -0.16 5.06
N ILE A 7 10.92 -0.27 4.74
CA ILE A 7 9.86 0.50 5.43
C ILE A 7 9.76 0.07 6.90
N LEU A 8 9.76 -1.23 7.19
CA LEU A 8 9.63 -1.75 8.55
C LEU A 8 10.83 -1.38 9.42
N GLU A 9 12.05 -1.47 8.89
CA GLU A 9 13.29 -1.10 9.58
C GLU A 9 13.33 0.41 9.88
N SER A 10 13.03 1.24 8.87
CA SER A 10 12.96 2.69 9.05
C SER A 10 11.87 3.11 10.05
N TYR A 11 10.70 2.49 10.01
CA TYR A 11 9.62 2.77 10.97
C TYR A 11 9.96 2.35 12.40
N LYS A 12 10.64 1.21 12.60
CA LYS A 12 11.09 0.78 13.94
C LYS A 12 11.95 1.84 14.64
N ILE A 13 12.78 2.56 13.87
CA ILE A 13 13.65 3.62 14.38
C ILE A 13 12.89 4.93 14.55
N LEU A 14 12.14 5.35 13.53
CA LEU A 14 11.54 6.69 13.47
C LEU A 14 10.17 6.81 14.15
N GLN A 15 9.45 5.70 14.33
CA GLN A 15 8.11 5.60 14.93
C GLN A 15 7.08 6.59 14.35
N SER A 16 7.30 7.05 13.12
CA SER A 16 6.47 8.06 12.46
C SER A 16 6.34 7.77 10.97
N VAL A 17 5.10 7.58 10.51
CA VAL A 17 4.79 7.29 9.10
C VAL A 17 5.33 8.38 8.16
N LYS A 18 5.24 9.65 8.58
CA LYS A 18 5.72 10.80 7.80
C LYS A 18 7.25 10.79 7.70
N ALA A 19 7.94 10.54 8.81
CA ALA A 19 9.39 10.46 8.83
C ALA A 19 9.89 9.28 7.99
N THR A 20 9.27 8.10 8.15
CA THR A 20 9.56 6.91 7.34
C THR A 20 9.35 7.15 5.85
N ALA A 21 8.27 7.80 5.44
CA ALA A 21 8.04 8.13 4.03
C ALA A 21 9.16 9.03 3.45
N LYS A 22 9.61 10.01 4.24
CA LYS A 22 10.71 10.89 3.86
C LYS A 22 12.04 10.13 3.77
N ASP A 23 12.34 9.30 4.76
CA ASP A 23 13.58 8.51 4.84
C ASP A 23 13.67 7.45 3.75
N THR A 24 12.58 6.71 3.51
CA THR A 24 12.58 5.66 2.48
C THR A 24 12.34 6.20 1.07
N GLY A 25 11.83 7.42 0.92
CA GLY A 25 11.40 7.98 -0.37
C GLY A 25 10.16 7.28 -0.96
N TYR A 26 9.44 6.48 -0.17
CA TYR A 26 8.19 5.84 -0.60
C TYR A 26 7.00 6.73 -0.28
N SER A 27 5.95 6.65 -1.09
CA SER A 27 4.73 7.42 -0.84
C SER A 27 4.10 7.05 0.51
N TRP A 28 3.47 8.02 1.15
CA TRP A 28 2.80 7.84 2.45
C TRP A 28 1.80 6.67 2.44
N ASN A 29 1.01 6.56 1.37
CA ASN A 29 0.08 5.43 1.19
C ASN A 29 0.79 4.08 1.13
N ARG A 30 1.97 3.98 0.50
CA ARG A 30 2.75 2.74 0.43
C ARG A 30 3.28 2.37 1.81
N VAL A 31 3.77 3.34 2.58
CA VAL A 31 4.23 3.15 3.96
C VAL A 31 3.07 2.66 4.83
N LEU A 32 1.95 3.38 4.87
CA LEU A 32 0.76 2.99 5.62
C LEU A 32 0.29 1.57 5.30
N LYS A 33 0.13 1.28 4.01
CA LYS A 33 -0.36 -0.02 3.54
C LYS A 33 0.58 -1.14 4.00
N THR A 34 1.88 -0.89 3.98
CA THR A 34 2.90 -1.86 4.42
C THR A 34 2.81 -2.10 5.92
N LEU A 35 2.75 -1.03 6.72
CA LEU A 35 2.60 -1.11 8.17
C LEU A 35 1.30 -1.82 8.57
N SER A 36 0.17 -1.43 7.98
CA SER A 36 -1.13 -2.10 8.21
C SER A 36 -1.10 -3.59 7.85
N SER A 37 -0.50 -3.95 6.71
CA SER A 37 -0.39 -5.36 6.29
C SER A 37 0.49 -6.19 7.23
N ASN A 38 1.39 -5.55 7.97
CA ASN A 38 2.26 -6.17 8.97
C ASN A 38 1.70 -6.06 10.41
N GLY A 39 0.43 -5.68 10.57
CA GLY A 39 -0.26 -5.70 11.85
C GLY A 39 -0.09 -4.47 12.73
N TYR A 40 0.55 -3.40 12.24
CA TYR A 40 0.69 -2.16 12.99
C TYR A 40 -0.63 -1.40 13.03
N ILE A 41 -1.06 -1.00 14.24
CA ILE A 41 -2.16 -0.06 14.46
C ILE A 41 -1.53 1.32 14.69
N LEU A 42 -1.93 2.30 13.88
CA LEU A 42 -1.20 3.57 13.74
C LEU A 42 -1.94 4.76 14.37
N SER A 43 -3.24 4.59 14.61
CA SER A 43 -4.12 5.56 15.24
C SER A 43 -5.44 4.88 15.63
N GLU A 44 -6.26 5.56 16.43
CA GLU A 44 -7.62 5.12 16.74
C GLU A 44 -8.49 4.99 15.48
N THR A 45 -8.43 5.98 14.58
CA THR A 45 -9.12 5.92 13.28
C THR A 45 -8.70 4.70 12.46
N HIS A 46 -7.41 4.33 12.47
CA HIS A 46 -6.94 3.12 11.80
C HIS A 46 -7.56 1.87 12.45
N SER A 47 -7.57 1.80 13.78
CA SER A 47 -8.20 0.71 14.52
C SER A 47 -9.68 0.54 14.15
N GLU A 48 -10.43 1.64 14.10
CA GLU A 48 -11.85 1.62 13.75
C GLU A 48 -12.09 1.15 12.30
N ILE A 49 -11.29 1.63 11.34
CA ILE A 49 -11.33 1.17 9.95
C ILE A 49 -11.12 -0.35 9.88
N LEU A 50 -10.12 -0.87 10.61
CA LEU A 50 -9.83 -2.31 10.63
C LEU A 50 -10.96 -3.11 11.26
N ASN A 51 -11.57 -2.63 12.34
CA ASN A 51 -12.68 -3.30 12.99
C ASN A 51 -13.90 -3.40 12.08
N LYS A 52 -14.27 -2.31 11.40
CA LYS A 52 -15.38 -2.33 10.43
C LYS A 52 -15.08 -3.25 9.24
N PHE A 53 -13.84 -3.26 8.75
CA PHE A 53 -13.43 -4.16 7.67
C PHE A 53 -13.48 -5.64 8.08
N LYS A 54 -13.02 -5.96 9.30
CA LYS A 54 -13.12 -7.31 9.88
C LYS A 54 -14.58 -7.76 10.06
N ALA A 55 -15.49 -6.83 10.31
CA ALA A 55 -16.93 -7.08 10.34
C ALA A 55 -17.56 -7.24 8.94
N GLY A 56 -16.76 -7.29 7.87
CA GLY A 56 -17.23 -7.53 6.50
C GLY A 56 -17.66 -6.28 5.73
N ARG A 57 -17.47 -5.08 6.29
CA ARG A 57 -17.82 -3.83 5.59
C ARG A 57 -16.86 -3.56 4.42
N SER A 58 -17.39 -3.06 3.31
CA SER A 58 -16.56 -2.66 2.18
C SER A 58 -15.83 -1.34 2.47
N ALA A 59 -14.69 -1.09 1.80
CA ALA A 59 -13.98 0.18 1.96
C ALA A 59 -14.85 1.41 1.61
N GLY A 60 -15.82 1.25 0.69
CA GLY A 60 -16.75 2.31 0.32
C GLY A 60 -17.77 2.60 1.42
N ASP A 61 -18.29 1.56 2.08
CA ASP A 61 -19.23 1.73 3.19
C ASP A 61 -18.52 2.36 4.40
N ILE A 62 -17.32 1.88 4.72
CA ILE A 62 -16.49 2.45 5.80
C ILE A 62 -16.21 3.94 5.53
N ALA A 63 -15.86 4.29 4.29
CA ALA A 63 -15.60 5.68 3.91
C ALA A 63 -16.83 6.57 4.12
N LYS A 64 -18.03 6.09 3.77
CA LYS A 64 -19.29 6.81 3.99
C LYS A 64 -19.62 6.93 5.47
N GLU A 65 -19.55 5.83 6.22
CA GLU A 65 -19.86 5.78 7.65
C GLU A 65 -18.96 6.71 8.48
N MET A 66 -17.67 6.77 8.12
CA MET A 66 -16.67 7.56 8.85
C MET A 66 -16.45 8.96 8.25
N ASN A 67 -17.19 9.34 7.20
CA ASN A 67 -16.99 10.58 6.44
C ASN A 67 -15.53 10.80 5.99
N LEU A 68 -14.91 9.74 5.47
CA LEU A 68 -13.51 9.74 5.00
C LEU A 68 -13.42 9.59 3.48
N ASN A 69 -12.29 10.00 2.91
CA ASN A 69 -11.97 9.67 1.53
C ASN A 69 -11.72 8.15 1.40
N ILE A 70 -12.35 7.51 0.41
CA ILE A 70 -12.17 6.08 0.14
C ILE A 70 -10.71 5.68 -0.07
N LYS A 71 -9.88 6.54 -0.68
CA LYS A 71 -8.44 6.28 -0.86
C LYS A 71 -7.72 6.21 0.48
N THR A 72 -8.10 7.05 1.44
CA THR A 72 -7.54 7.03 2.80
C THR A 72 -7.87 5.71 3.49
N VAL A 73 -9.15 5.29 3.43
CA VAL A 73 -9.58 3.99 3.98
C VAL A 73 -8.77 2.85 3.33
N GLN A 74 -8.67 2.84 2.01
CA GLN A 74 -7.93 1.83 1.27
C GLN A 74 -6.44 1.78 1.65
N SER A 75 -5.80 2.88 2.01
CA SER A 75 -4.41 2.89 2.49
C SER A 75 -4.25 2.23 3.85
N TYR A 76 -5.25 2.34 4.71
CA TYR A 76 -5.27 1.71 6.04
C TYR A 76 -5.66 0.23 6.02
N LEU A 77 -6.30 -0.27 4.96
CA LEU A 77 -6.62 -1.69 4.88
C LEU A 77 -5.38 -2.53 4.56
N PRO A 78 -5.27 -3.78 5.06
CA PRO A 78 -4.22 -4.70 4.67
C PRO A 78 -4.20 -4.94 3.15
N ARG A 79 -3.04 -5.31 2.65
CA ARG A 79 -2.80 -5.57 1.24
C ARG A 79 -3.27 -6.99 0.87
N ILE A 80 -4.15 -7.08 -0.13
CA ILE A 80 -4.61 -8.36 -0.69
C ILE A 80 -3.74 -8.82 -1.87
N ARG A 81 -3.26 -7.87 -2.69
CA ARG A 81 -2.41 -8.14 -3.87
C ARG A 81 -0.97 -7.74 -3.61
N PRO A 82 0.04 -8.47 -4.13
CA PRO A 82 1.45 -8.13 -3.94
C PRO A 82 1.78 -6.70 -4.41
N VAL A 83 2.91 -6.18 -3.93
CA VAL A 83 3.38 -4.85 -4.31
C VAL A 83 3.63 -4.80 -5.82
N TYR A 84 3.02 -3.83 -6.49
CA TYR A 84 3.17 -3.69 -7.94
C TYR A 84 4.63 -3.40 -8.32
N GLY A 85 5.12 -4.07 -9.35
CA GLY A 85 6.49 -3.92 -9.82
C GLY A 85 7.52 -4.70 -9.00
N GLU A 86 7.10 -5.38 -7.94
CA GLU A 86 7.93 -6.35 -7.20
C GLU A 86 7.45 -7.77 -7.49
N ASN A 87 8.38 -8.73 -7.44
CA ASN A 87 8.12 -10.13 -7.76
C ASN A 87 7.44 -10.31 -9.13
N ILE A 88 7.86 -9.53 -10.13
CA ILE A 88 7.32 -9.60 -11.48
C ILE A 88 7.69 -10.96 -12.08
N SER A 89 6.70 -11.74 -12.52
CA SER A 89 6.95 -13.00 -13.19
C SER A 89 7.63 -12.80 -14.54
N GLU A 90 8.37 -13.81 -15.00
CA GLU A 90 9.02 -13.77 -16.33
C GLU A 90 8.02 -13.50 -17.46
N ASN A 91 6.81 -14.06 -17.38
CA ASN A 91 5.75 -13.81 -18.35
C ASN A 91 5.30 -12.34 -18.34
N ALA A 92 5.15 -11.73 -17.16
CA ALA A 92 4.82 -10.31 -17.04
C ALA A 92 5.95 -9.41 -17.60
N LEU A 93 7.22 -9.77 -17.37
CA LEU A 93 8.38 -9.10 -18.00
C LEU A 93 8.36 -9.25 -19.53
N ARG A 94 8.03 -10.43 -20.05
CA ARG A 94 7.92 -10.68 -21.49
C ARG A 94 6.81 -9.84 -22.13
N ILE A 95 5.63 -9.78 -21.51
CA ILE A 95 4.50 -8.95 -21.98
C ILE A 95 4.88 -7.47 -21.95
N LYS A 96 5.54 -6.99 -20.89
CA LYS A 96 6.04 -5.61 -20.78
C LYS A 96 6.97 -5.26 -21.94
N ARG A 97 8.00 -6.08 -22.18
CA ARG A 97 8.95 -5.91 -23.30
C ARG A 97 8.26 -5.89 -24.66
N SER A 98 7.28 -6.76 -24.88
CA SER A 98 6.51 -6.78 -26.14
C SER A 98 5.70 -5.50 -26.35
N ARG A 99 5.05 -4.98 -25.30
CA ARG A 99 4.29 -3.72 -25.36
C ARG A 99 5.19 -2.51 -25.62
N GLU A 100 6.36 -2.46 -25.00
CA GLU A 100 7.35 -1.41 -25.22
C GLU A 100 7.85 -1.40 -26.67
N LYS A 101 8.18 -2.58 -27.22
CA LYS A 101 8.54 -2.71 -28.64
C LYS A 101 7.45 -2.24 -29.60
N ARG A 102 6.18 -2.54 -29.34
CA ARG A 102 5.06 -2.07 -30.18
C ARG A 102 4.89 -0.56 -30.11
N LYS A 103 5.09 0.05 -28.94
CA LYS A 103 5.04 1.50 -28.79
C LYS A 103 6.15 2.19 -29.57
N SER A 104 7.38 1.67 -29.53
CA SER A 104 8.50 2.23 -30.29
C SER A 104 8.38 2.03 -31.81
N HIS A 105 7.58 1.06 -32.26
CA HIS A 105 7.39 0.77 -33.69
C HIS A 105 6.23 1.55 -34.33
N ASN A 106 5.36 2.16 -33.51
CA ASN A 106 4.24 2.99 -33.94
C ASN A 106 4.54 4.50 -33.78
N ILE A 107 5.82 4.86 -33.70
CA ILE A 107 6.34 6.24 -33.64
C ILE A 107 7.23 6.43 -34.86
#